data_AF-A0A2E5VKW0-F1
#
_entry.id   AF-A0A2E5VKW0-F1
#
_cell.length_a   1.000
_cell.length_b   1.000
_cell.length_c   1.000
_cell.angle_alpha   90.00
_cell.angle_beta   90.00
_cell.angle_gamma   90.00
#
_symmetry.space_group_name_H-M   'P 1'
#
loop_
_entity.id
_entity.type
_entity.pdbx_description
1 polymer ?
#
loop_
_entity_poly.entity_id
_entity_poly.type
_entity_poly.pdbx_seq_one_letter_code
_entity_poly.pdbx_strand_id
1 'polypeptide(L)'
;MSRQAHRETWFRGALQVAIAILLLVTQLTEPAVAETRGKLDSSRPIRVLRPRELPATLPAGRLQVGPGYKPSLARLPNGELVMMFFTWERREGFYHEHAKLCRSIDQGTSWSDPVRVELGPGKDLLGRENWLTVIDDGSPHGLLFTTNHIIRVDA
;
A
#
# COMPACT_ATOMS: atom_id res chain seq x y z
N MET A 1 36.49 -25.51 -53.10
CA MET A 1 35.70 -24.48 -52.38
C MET A 1 34.76 -25.19 -51.43
N SER A 2 35.00 -25.07 -50.12
CA SER A 2 34.53 -26.01 -49.09
C SER A 2 33.13 -25.69 -48.55
N ARG A 3 32.36 -26.75 -48.25
CA ARG A 3 30.98 -26.74 -47.69
C ARG A 3 30.83 -26.05 -46.32
N GLN A 4 31.91 -25.46 -45.78
CA GLN A 4 31.97 -24.87 -44.45
C GLN A 4 31.49 -23.41 -44.44
N ALA A 5 31.79 -22.64 -45.50
CA ALA A 5 31.35 -21.24 -45.61
C ALA A 5 29.83 -21.09 -45.78
N HIS A 6 29.14 -22.14 -46.24
CA HIS A 6 27.70 -22.11 -46.50
C HIS A 6 26.85 -22.43 -45.25
N ARG A 7 27.43 -22.90 -44.14
CA ARG A 7 26.69 -23.17 -42.88
C ARG A 7 26.69 -21.96 -41.94
N GLU A 8 27.70 -21.11 -41.99
CA GLU A 8 27.82 -19.95 -41.10
C GLU A 8 26.88 -18.79 -41.45
N THR A 9 26.52 -18.64 -42.72
CA THR A 9 25.56 -17.62 -43.18
C THR A 9 24.12 -17.93 -42.77
N TRP A 10 23.74 -19.21 -42.73
CA TRP A 10 22.41 -19.64 -42.27
C TRP A 10 22.21 -19.44 -40.76
N PHE A 11 23.24 -19.71 -39.95
CA PHE A 11 23.16 -19.53 -38.49
C PHE A 11 23.06 -18.06 -38.07
N ARG A 12 23.77 -17.15 -38.76
CA ARG A 12 23.70 -15.72 -38.47
C ARG A 12 22.36 -15.09 -38.89
N GLY A 13 21.79 -15.53 -40.02
CA GLY A 13 20.47 -15.08 -40.48
C GLY A 13 19.33 -15.57 -39.59
N ALA A 14 19.34 -16.85 -39.20
CA ALA A 14 18.32 -17.43 -38.33
C ALA A 14 18.33 -16.83 -36.91
N LEU A 15 19.52 -16.51 -36.37
CA LEU A 15 19.66 -15.87 -35.07
C LEU A 15 19.18 -14.41 -35.06
N GLN A 16 19.41 -13.65 -36.15
CA GLN A 16 18.90 -12.27 -36.27
C GLN A 16 17.37 -12.23 -36.43
N VAL A 17 16.77 -13.18 -37.15
CA VAL A 17 15.30 -13.26 -37.27
C VAL A 17 14.66 -13.69 -35.95
N ALA A 18 15.26 -14.63 -35.21
CA ALA A 18 14.77 -15.04 -33.89
C ALA A 18 14.82 -13.89 -32.86
N ILE A 19 15.88 -13.07 -32.87
CA ILE A 19 16.00 -11.90 -31.98
C ILE A 19 14.99 -10.81 -32.37
N ALA A 20 14.73 -10.60 -33.66
CA ALA A 20 13.72 -9.64 -34.11
C ALA A 20 12.29 -10.05 -33.74
N ILE A 21 11.96 -11.35 -33.84
CA ILE A 21 10.63 -11.86 -33.42
C ILE A 21 10.48 -11.78 -31.89
N LEU A 22 11.55 -12.07 -31.12
CA LEU A 22 11.51 -11.95 -29.65
C LEU A 22 11.35 -10.49 -29.19
N LEU A 23 11.91 -9.52 -29.91
CA LEU A 23 11.74 -8.08 -29.62
C LEU A 23 10.40 -7.51 -30.10
N LEU A 24 9.76 -8.13 -31.09
CA LEU A 24 8.44 -7.70 -31.57
C LEU A 24 7.30 -8.20 -30.65
N VAL A 25 7.47 -9.36 -30.00
CA VAL A 25 6.48 -9.92 -29.05
C VAL A 25 6.50 -9.18 -27.71
N THR A 26 7.60 -8.52 -27.33
CA THR A 26 7.65 -7.70 -26.10
C THR A 26 7.07 -6.29 -26.23
N GLN A 27 6.61 -5.89 -27.42
CA GLN A 27 5.95 -4.59 -27.66
C GLN A 27 4.44 -4.67 -27.83
N LEU A 28 3.81 -5.78 -27.46
CA LEU A 28 2.40 -5.76 -27.10
C LEU A 28 2.30 -5.13 -25.71
N THR A 29 2.49 -3.82 -25.64
CA THR A 29 1.89 -3.03 -24.56
C THR A 29 0.41 -3.30 -24.66
N GLU A 30 -0.13 -4.08 -23.72
CA GLU A 30 -1.56 -4.07 -23.51
C GLU A 30 -1.96 -2.60 -23.43
N PRO A 31 -2.93 -2.14 -24.24
CA PRO A 31 -3.48 -0.82 -24.00
C PRO A 31 -3.90 -0.85 -22.54
N ALA A 32 -3.29 0.01 -21.74
CA ALA A 32 -3.74 0.22 -20.38
C ALA A 32 -5.23 0.49 -20.54
N VAL A 33 -6.05 -0.48 -20.14
CA VAL A 33 -7.47 -0.26 -19.97
C VAL A 33 -7.47 0.73 -18.83
N ALA A 34 -7.46 2.01 -19.18
CA ALA A 34 -7.86 3.07 -18.29
C ALA A 34 -9.30 2.68 -17.97
N GLU A 35 -9.48 1.90 -16.90
CA GLU A 35 -10.75 1.82 -16.24
C GLU A 35 -11.14 3.29 -16.06
N THR A 36 -12.14 3.74 -16.80
CA THR A 36 -12.96 4.86 -16.38
C THR A 36 -13.54 4.41 -15.04
N ARG A 37 -12.74 4.56 -13.98
CA ARG A 37 -13.22 4.61 -12.62
C ARG A 37 -14.17 5.78 -12.64
N GLY A 38 -15.45 5.50 -12.89
CA GLY A 38 -16.50 6.51 -12.82
C GLY A 38 -16.28 7.29 -11.53
N LYS A 39 -16.45 8.61 -11.59
CA LYS A 39 -16.21 9.52 -10.45
C LYS A 39 -16.76 8.86 -9.19
N LEU A 40 -15.87 8.48 -8.27
CA LEU A 40 -16.26 7.80 -7.03
C LEU A 40 -17.30 8.67 -6.34
N ASP A 41 -18.51 8.14 -6.17
CA ASP A 41 -19.56 8.80 -5.41
C ASP A 41 -19.13 8.83 -3.94
N SER A 42 -18.53 9.94 -3.54
CA SER A 42 -18.05 10.16 -2.19
C SER A 42 -19.18 10.39 -1.18
N SER A 43 -20.42 10.54 -1.65
CA SER A 43 -21.59 10.84 -0.83
C SER A 43 -22.44 9.62 -0.50
N ARG A 44 -22.10 8.44 -1.05
CA ARG A 44 -22.91 7.23 -0.90
C ARG A 44 -23.07 6.87 0.59
N PRO A 45 -24.31 6.81 1.11
CA PRO A 45 -24.54 6.47 2.51
C PRO A 45 -24.11 5.02 2.81
N ILE A 46 -23.93 4.73 4.09
CA ILE A 46 -23.79 3.35 4.58
C ILE A 46 -25.20 2.79 4.78
N ARG A 47 -25.49 1.63 4.18
CA ARG A 47 -26.75 0.90 4.38
C ARG A 47 -26.59 -0.09 5.54
N VAL A 48 -27.49 -0.02 6.51
CA VAL A 48 -27.59 -1.01 7.59
C VAL A 48 -28.59 -2.08 7.16
N LEU A 49 -28.11 -3.29 6.88
CA LEU A 49 -28.94 -4.35 6.28
C LEU A 49 -30.03 -4.89 7.22
N ARG A 50 -29.78 -4.88 8.53
CA ARG A 50 -30.70 -5.37 9.57
C ARG A 50 -30.70 -4.41 10.77
N PRO A 51 -31.29 -3.21 10.64
CA PRO A 51 -31.28 -2.22 11.70
C PRO A 51 -32.14 -2.73 12.87
N ARG A 52 -31.57 -2.73 14.08
CA ARG A 52 -32.32 -2.92 15.34
C ARG A 52 -32.32 -1.62 16.16
N GLU A 53 -31.14 -1.02 16.33
CA GLU A 53 -30.95 0.24 17.06
C GLU A 53 -30.45 1.38 16.17
N LEU A 54 -29.60 1.07 15.17
CA LEU A 54 -29.11 2.07 14.23
C LEU A 54 -30.14 2.38 13.12
N PRO A 55 -30.17 3.61 12.58
CA PRO A 55 -30.94 3.94 11.39
C PRO A 55 -30.60 3.04 10.20
N ALA A 56 -31.57 2.82 9.30
CA ALA A 56 -31.37 2.02 8.09
C ALA A 56 -30.29 2.57 7.14
N THR A 57 -30.00 3.87 7.25
CA THR A 57 -28.97 4.57 6.48
C THR A 57 -28.19 5.53 7.37
N LEU A 58 -26.87 5.53 7.24
CA LEU A 58 -25.98 6.49 7.89
C LEU A 58 -25.33 7.39 6.84
N PRO A 59 -25.30 8.72 7.05
CA PRO A 59 -24.52 9.60 6.18
C PRO A 59 -23.05 9.21 6.23
N ALA A 60 -22.37 9.24 5.09
CA ALA A 60 -20.97 8.86 5.02
C ALA A 60 -20.26 9.61 3.89
N GLY A 61 -19.11 10.20 4.21
CA GLY A 61 -18.13 10.63 3.22
C GLY A 61 -17.23 9.47 2.80
N ARG A 62 -16.62 9.54 1.61
CA ARG A 62 -15.44 8.75 1.26
C ARG A 62 -14.25 9.67 1.16
N LEU A 63 -13.29 9.45 2.04
CA LEU A 63 -12.02 10.16 2.05
C LEU A 63 -10.94 9.20 1.58
N GLN A 64 -9.97 9.73 0.82
CA GLN A 64 -8.79 8.97 0.50
C GLN A 64 -8.01 8.75 1.79
N VAL A 65 -7.93 7.49 2.21
CA VAL A 65 -7.05 7.06 3.29
C VAL A 65 -5.64 7.00 2.70
N GLY A 66 -4.62 7.45 3.46
CA GLY A 66 -3.25 7.73 3.01
C GLY A 66 -2.53 6.64 2.20
N PRO A 67 -1.27 6.85 1.77
CA PRO A 67 -0.61 6.08 0.71
C PRO A 67 -0.32 4.60 1.02
N GLY A 68 -0.62 4.13 2.24
CA GLY A 68 -0.21 2.82 2.75
C GLY A 68 -1.19 1.68 2.52
N TYR A 69 -0.73 0.49 2.84
CA TYR A 69 -1.53 -0.74 2.83
C TYR A 69 -1.83 -1.21 4.26
N LYS A 70 -3.00 -1.84 4.43
CA LYS A 70 -3.53 -2.30 5.73
C LYS A 70 -3.49 -1.20 6.82
N PRO A 71 -4.22 -0.08 6.63
CA PRO A 71 -4.27 0.96 7.64
C PRO A 71 -5.03 0.50 8.88
N SER A 72 -4.54 0.92 10.04
CA SER A 72 -5.26 0.90 11.31
C SER A 72 -5.45 2.34 11.78
N LEU A 73 -6.67 2.66 12.20
CA LEU A 73 -7.08 4.00 12.59
C LEU A 73 -7.60 3.96 14.03
N ALA A 74 -7.16 4.92 14.85
CA ALA A 74 -7.67 5.13 16.19
C ALA A 74 -8.01 6.61 16.41
N ARG A 75 -9.01 6.87 17.24
CA ARG A 75 -9.35 8.21 17.71
C ARG A 75 -8.89 8.35 19.16
N LEU A 76 -8.05 9.36 19.42
CA LEU A 76 -7.57 9.70 20.76
C LEU A 76 -8.67 10.44 21.54
N PRO A 77 -8.58 10.53 22.89
CA PRO A 77 -9.56 11.22 23.72
C PRO A 77 -9.82 12.69 23.32
N ASN A 78 -8.78 13.43 22.90
CA ASN A 78 -8.92 14.80 22.39
C ASN A 78 -9.60 14.91 21.01
N GLY A 79 -9.97 13.78 20.39
CA GLY A 79 -10.60 13.74 19.06
C GLY A 79 -9.63 13.65 17.88
N GLU A 80 -8.32 13.74 18.11
CA GLU A 80 -7.30 13.53 17.08
C GLU A 80 -7.39 12.09 16.53
N LEU A 81 -7.25 11.96 15.21
CA LEU A 81 -7.16 10.67 14.55
C LEU A 81 -5.69 10.31 14.33
N VAL A 82 -5.30 9.11 14.75
CA VAL A 82 -3.98 8.52 14.48
C VAL A 82 -4.16 7.35 13.55
N MET A 83 -3.42 7.35 12.44
CA MET A 83 -3.40 6.24 11.51
C MET A 83 -1.99 5.68 11.40
N MET A 84 -1.88 4.37 11.56
CA MET A 84 -0.68 3.61 11.26
C MET A 84 -0.96 2.73 10.04
N PHE A 85 0.01 2.65 9.15
CA PHE A 85 -0.08 1.81 7.97
C PHE A 85 1.27 1.19 7.64
N PHE A 86 1.21 0.10 6.89
CA PHE A 86 2.39 -0.56 6.38
C PHE A 86 2.77 0.02 5.00
N THR A 87 4.07 0.14 4.75
CA THR A 87 4.64 0.49 3.45
C THR A 87 5.98 -0.22 3.23
N TRP A 88 6.59 -0.02 2.08
CA TRP A 88 7.86 -0.62 1.72
C TRP A 88 8.72 0.36 0.93
N GLU A 89 10.02 0.09 0.91
CA GLU A 89 10.98 0.74 0.02
C GLU A 89 12.01 -0.27 -0.45
N ARG A 90 12.71 0.01 -1.55
CA ARG A 90 13.77 -0.87 -2.04
C ARG A 90 15.11 -0.44 -1.44
N ARG A 91 15.79 -1.34 -0.73
CA ARG A 91 17.14 -1.13 -0.18
C ARG A 91 18.05 -2.24 -0.66
N GLU A 92 19.17 -1.87 -1.29
CA GLU A 92 20.22 -2.83 -1.69
C GLU A 92 19.69 -4.03 -2.50
N GLY A 93 18.65 -3.81 -3.31
CA GLY A 93 18.02 -4.85 -4.12
C GLY A 93 16.85 -5.59 -3.46
N PHE A 94 16.67 -5.46 -2.14
CA PHE A 94 15.62 -6.11 -1.35
C PHE A 94 14.46 -5.16 -1.00
N TYR A 95 13.31 -5.74 -0.67
CA TYR A 95 12.16 -5.00 -0.16
C TYR A 95 12.29 -4.83 1.35
N HIS A 96 12.33 -3.58 1.80
CA HIS A 96 12.35 -3.20 3.21
C HIS A 96 10.98 -2.70 3.65
N GLU A 97 10.29 -3.57 4.36
CA GLU A 97 8.93 -3.38 4.86
C GLU A 97 8.94 -2.66 6.21
N HIS A 98 8.14 -1.61 6.38
CA HIS A 98 8.10 -0.84 7.63
C HIS A 98 6.75 -0.16 7.86
N ALA A 99 6.49 0.22 9.12
CA ALA A 99 5.32 1.00 9.48
C ALA A 99 5.59 2.51 9.40
N LYS A 100 4.55 3.26 9.01
CA LYS A 100 4.50 4.72 9.14
C LYS A 100 3.24 5.14 9.89
N LEU A 101 3.33 6.30 10.54
CA LEU A 101 2.25 6.93 11.29
C LEU A 101 1.95 8.32 10.75
N CYS A 102 0.67 8.67 10.67
CA CYS A 102 0.21 10.02 10.35
C CYS A 102 -0.97 10.40 11.25
N ARG A 103 -1.21 11.70 11.36
CA ARG A 103 -2.19 12.30 12.27
C ARG A 103 -3.15 13.20 11.52
N SER A 104 -4.38 13.29 12.00
CA SER A 104 -5.38 14.25 11.55
C SER A 104 -6.05 14.91 12.75
N ILE A 105 -6.14 16.23 12.71
CA ILE A 105 -6.83 17.06 13.71
C ILE A 105 -8.17 17.61 13.20
N ASP A 106 -8.56 17.22 11.97
CA ASP A 106 -9.73 17.74 11.24
C ASP A 106 -10.66 16.62 10.76
N GLN A 107 -10.79 15.57 11.59
CA GLN A 107 -11.67 14.42 11.37
C GLN A 107 -11.33 13.61 10.10
N GLY A 108 -10.06 13.61 9.70
CA GLY A 108 -9.53 12.83 8.59
C GLY A 108 -9.61 13.56 7.24
N THR A 109 -9.96 14.85 7.25
CA THR A 109 -10.05 15.67 6.03
C THR A 109 -8.65 15.92 5.44
N SER A 110 -7.67 16.18 6.30
CA SER A 110 -6.25 16.26 5.97
C SER A 110 -5.39 15.44 6.93
N TRP A 111 -4.18 15.11 6.50
CA TRP A 111 -3.23 14.25 7.23
C TRP A 111 -1.85 14.89 7.26
N SER A 112 -1.15 14.72 8.38
CA SER A 112 0.27 15.06 8.50
C SER A 112 1.14 14.22 7.55
N ASP A 113 2.36 14.69 7.31
CA ASP A 113 3.36 13.88 6.62
C ASP A 113 3.59 12.55 7.37
N PRO A 114 3.65 11.41 6.66
CA PRO A 114 3.88 10.12 7.30
C PRO A 114 5.28 9.99 7.92
N VAL A 115 5.33 9.71 9.22
CA VAL A 115 6.56 9.52 10.00
C VAL A 115 6.87 8.04 10.13
N ARG A 116 8.14 7.65 9.94
CA ARG A 116 8.61 6.27 10.12
C ARG A 116 8.55 5.87 11.59
N VAL A 117 8.08 4.65 11.87
CA VAL A 117 7.99 4.14 13.24
C VAL A 117 9.25 3.32 13.54
N GLU A 118 10.04 3.79 14.49
CA GLU A 118 11.29 3.15 14.93
C GLU A 118 11.13 2.59 16.36
N LEU A 119 11.64 1.38 16.59
CA LEU A 119 11.76 0.74 17.91
C LEU A 119 13.05 1.15 18.64
N GLY A 120 13.94 1.88 17.96
CA GLY A 120 15.21 2.38 18.45
C GLY A 120 16.11 2.79 17.28
N PRO A 121 17.30 3.34 17.54
CA PRO A 121 18.19 3.83 16.49
C PRO A 121 18.44 2.77 15.40
N GLY A 122 18.01 3.09 14.17
CA GLY A 122 18.18 2.21 13.00
C GLY A 122 17.31 0.95 12.99
N LYS A 123 16.32 0.83 13.89
CA LYS A 123 15.45 -0.33 13.99
C LYS A 123 14.01 0.08 13.73
N ASP A 124 13.48 -0.32 12.59
CA ASP A 124 12.08 -0.08 12.25
C ASP A 124 11.14 -1.04 12.98
N LEU A 125 9.91 -0.59 13.18
CA LEU A 125 8.81 -1.51 13.42
C LEU A 125 8.51 -2.27 12.11
N LEU A 126 9.07 -3.48 12.03
CA LEU A 126 8.84 -4.41 10.93
C LEU A 126 7.56 -5.21 11.16
N GLY A 127 6.90 -5.56 10.05
CA GLY A 127 5.75 -6.45 10.05
C GLY A 127 4.50 -5.83 9.46
N ARG A 128 3.49 -6.68 9.29
CA ARG A 128 2.24 -6.33 8.62
C ARG A 128 1.10 -6.29 9.66
N GLU A 129 -0.06 -5.79 9.26
CA GLU A 129 -1.28 -5.87 10.08
C GLU A 129 -1.12 -5.17 11.44
N ASN A 130 -0.71 -3.89 11.40
CA ASN A 130 -0.73 -3.05 12.59
C ASN A 130 -2.16 -2.95 13.12
N TRP A 131 -2.32 -3.03 14.44
CA TRP A 131 -3.59 -2.77 15.11
C TRP A 131 -3.37 -1.78 16.23
N LEU A 132 -4.05 -0.64 16.14
CA LEU A 132 -4.01 0.42 17.14
C LEU A 132 -5.10 0.20 18.19
N THR A 133 -4.72 0.28 19.46
CA THR A 133 -5.63 0.26 20.60
C THR A 133 -5.38 1.49 21.45
N VAL A 134 -6.44 2.23 21.79
CA VAL A 134 -6.39 3.40 22.67
C VAL A 134 -7.04 3.04 23.99
N ILE A 135 -6.38 3.39 25.08
CA ILE A 135 -6.94 3.40 26.43
C ILE A 135 -7.09 4.86 26.85
N ASP A 136 -8.30 5.24 27.24
CA ASP A 136 -8.52 6.52 27.90
C ASP A 136 -8.04 6.41 29.35
N ASP A 137 -6.92 7.05 29.64
CA ASP A 137 -6.30 7.10 30.97
C ASP A 137 -6.56 8.43 31.69
N GLY A 138 -7.49 9.25 31.16
CA GLY A 138 -7.81 10.59 31.65
C GLY A 138 -6.87 11.69 31.12
N SER A 139 -5.82 11.34 30.36
CA SER A 139 -5.01 12.33 29.66
C SER A 139 -5.65 12.76 28.33
N PRO A 140 -5.29 13.94 27.77
CA PRO A 140 -5.84 14.39 26.49
C PRO A 140 -5.55 13.44 25.32
N HIS A 141 -4.47 12.66 25.38
CA HIS A 141 -4.08 11.77 24.29
C HIS A 141 -4.33 10.30 24.58
N GLY A 142 -4.67 9.95 25.82
CA GLY A 142 -4.76 8.56 26.24
C GLY A 142 -3.43 7.83 26.13
N LEU A 143 -3.50 6.51 26.28
CA LEU A 143 -2.40 5.60 26.01
C LEU A 143 -2.66 4.84 24.72
N LEU A 144 -1.77 5.00 23.75
CA LEU A 144 -1.84 4.34 22.45
C LEU A 144 -0.88 3.13 22.41
N PHE A 145 -1.44 1.95 22.18
CA PHE A 145 -0.69 0.74 21.90
C PHE A 145 -0.81 0.35 20.43
N THR A 146 0.25 -0.23 19.89
CA THR A 146 0.18 -0.96 18.63
C THR A 146 0.56 -2.41 18.86
N THR A 147 -0.24 -3.32 18.33
CA THR A 147 0.17 -4.70 18.11
C THR A 147 0.45 -4.89 16.62
N ASN A 148 1.39 -5.77 16.30
CA ASN A 148 1.81 -5.98 14.92
C ASN A 148 2.10 -7.46 14.71
N HIS A 149 1.77 -7.97 13.51
CA HIS A 149 2.23 -9.28 13.08
C HIS A 149 3.67 -9.14 12.58
N ILE A 150 4.60 -9.42 13.49
CA ILE A 150 6.03 -9.34 13.21
C ILE A 150 6.36 -10.38 12.15
N ILE A 151 6.81 -9.91 11.00
CA ILE A 151 7.48 -10.79 10.04
C ILE A 151 8.84 -11.09 10.65
N ARG A 152 9.10 -12.40 10.80
CA ARG A 152 10.30 -12.95 11.41
C ARG A 152 11.53 -12.19 10.91
N VAL A 153 12.24 -11.57 11.86
CA VAL A 153 13.61 -11.09 11.63
C VAL A 153 14.48 -12.33 11.76
N ASP A 154 14.60 -13.08 10.67
CA ASP A 154 15.65 -14.09 10.61
C ASP A 154 16.97 -13.36 10.39
N ALA A 155 17.66 -13.18 11.54
CA ALA A 155 19.09 -13.02 11.83
C ALA A 155 19.97 -12.26 10.83
#